data_AF-A0A845RMK3-F1
#
_entry.id   AF-A0A845RMK3-F1
#
_cell.length_a   1.000
_cell.length_b   1.000
_cell.length_c   1.000
_cell.angle_alpha   90.00
_cell.angle_beta   90.00
_cell.angle_gamma   90.00
#
_symmetry.space_group_name_H-M   'P 1'
#
loop_
_entity.id
_entity.type
_entity.pdbx_description
1 polymer ?
#
loop_
_entity_poly.entity_id
_entity_poly.type
_entity_poly.pdbx_seq_one_letter_code
_entity_poly.pdbx_strand_id
1 'polypeptide(L)'
;MTTRVLFGAPVTQSTEAIESLLKYLGKPIDPLPDVVKLLDMVLVLNNRKDAYYITTAKSCSCPSAAYRPGQKCKHQRRYFPGTNAPGRVAAETSDSIRPGGKWPGGFNGPVDIDTIKAKTAIDQKEA
;
A
#
# COMPACT_ATOMS: atom_id res chain seq x y z
N MET A 1 -37.67 2.49 16.16
CA MET A 1 -36.33 2.22 16.73
C MET A 1 -35.33 2.33 15.61
N THR A 2 -34.64 3.47 15.50
CA THR A 2 -33.56 3.66 14.52
C THR A 2 -32.30 3.01 15.08
N THR A 3 -32.03 1.78 14.67
CA THR A 3 -30.82 1.05 15.00
C THR A 3 -29.64 1.79 14.37
N ARG A 4 -28.97 2.64 15.15
CA ARG A 4 -27.75 3.34 14.71
C ARG A 4 -26.62 2.32 14.72
N VAL A 5 -26.38 1.69 13.58
CA VAL A 5 -25.22 0.82 13.38
C VAL A 5 -23.97 1.71 13.39
N LEU A 6 -23.18 1.63 14.47
CA LEU A 6 -21.85 2.20 14.51
C LEU A 6 -20.96 1.36 13.59
N PHE A 7 -20.65 1.87 12.41
CA PHE A 7 -19.68 1.24 11.52
C PHE A 7 -18.29 1.35 12.16
N GLY A 8 -17.85 0.25 12.79
CA GLY A 8 -16.49 0.10 13.27
C GLY A 8 -15.49 0.05 12.12
N ALA A 9 -14.19 0.04 12.46
CA ALA A 9 -13.14 -0.21 11.49
C ALA A 9 -13.38 -1.57 10.80
N PRO A 10 -13.00 -1.73 9.52
CA PRO A 10 -13.19 -2.98 8.80
C PRO A 10 -12.43 -4.11 9.51
N VAL A 11 -13.15 -5.18 9.82
CA VAL A 11 -12.62 -6.37 10.50
C VAL A 11 -12.45 -7.50 9.50
N THR A 12 -11.35 -8.24 9.61
CA THR A 12 -11.09 -9.45 8.81
C THR A 12 -12.19 -10.50 9.02
N GLN A 13 -12.63 -11.15 7.95
CA GLN A 13 -13.68 -12.16 8.00
C GLN A 13 -13.10 -13.55 7.72
N SER A 14 -13.68 -14.58 8.36
CA SER A 14 -13.37 -15.98 8.06
C SER A 14 -14.01 -16.41 6.73
N THR A 15 -13.51 -17.51 6.16
CA THR A 15 -14.07 -18.12 4.94
C THR A 15 -15.51 -18.60 5.16
N GLU A 16 -15.80 -19.23 6.30
CA GLU A 16 -17.13 -19.72 6.67
C GLU A 16 -18.20 -18.60 6.70
N ALA A 17 -17.83 -17.43 7.24
CA ALA A 17 -18.71 -16.26 7.24
C ALA A 17 -19.03 -15.78 5.82
N ILE A 18 -18.10 -15.96 4.88
CA ILE A 18 -18.31 -15.56 3.49
C ILE A 18 -19.06 -16.62 2.70
N GLU A 19 -18.87 -17.89 3.00
CA GLU A 19 -19.70 -18.95 2.44
C GLU A 19 -21.18 -18.77 2.83
N SER A 20 -21.46 -18.49 4.10
CA SER A 20 -22.83 -18.18 4.54
C SER A 20 -23.40 -16.94 3.86
N LEU A 21 -22.58 -15.89 3.67
CA LEU A 21 -22.97 -14.70 2.93
C LEU A 21 -23.24 -14.98 1.45
N LEU A 22 -22.41 -15.81 0.80
CA LEU A 22 -22.60 -16.19 -0.61
C LEU A 22 -23.83 -17.08 -0.80
N LYS A 23 -24.10 -18.00 0.14
CA LYS A 23 -25.34 -18.79 0.20
C LYS A 23 -26.56 -17.87 0.28
N TYR A 24 -26.52 -16.88 1.17
CA TYR A 24 -27.60 -15.91 1.32
C TYR A 24 -27.82 -15.08 0.05
N LEU A 25 -26.74 -14.70 -0.65
CA LEU A 25 -26.81 -13.99 -1.92
C LEU A 25 -27.16 -14.88 -3.12
N GLY A 26 -27.30 -16.19 -2.94
CA GLY A 26 -27.54 -17.15 -4.02
C GLY A 26 -26.38 -17.25 -5.02
N LYS A 27 -25.16 -16.91 -4.62
CA LYS A 27 -23.97 -17.00 -5.49
C LYS A 27 -23.30 -18.37 -5.39
N PRO A 28 -22.73 -18.89 -6.49
CA PRO A 28 -21.97 -20.13 -6.45
C PRO A 28 -20.74 -19.96 -5.54
N ILE A 29 -20.48 -21.00 -4.74
CA ILE A 29 -19.43 -21.03 -3.73
C ILE A 29 -18.18 -21.75 -4.25
N ASP A 30 -18.38 -22.72 -5.15
CA ASP A 30 -17.31 -23.58 -5.66
C ASP A 30 -16.98 -23.19 -7.11
N PRO A 31 -15.78 -22.66 -7.41
CA PRO A 31 -14.65 -22.39 -6.50
C PRO A 31 -14.78 -21.09 -5.69
N LEU A 32 -14.13 -21.06 -4.51
CA LEU A 32 -14.19 -19.90 -3.61
C LEU A 32 -13.69 -18.64 -4.31
N PRO A 33 -14.51 -17.57 -4.38
CA PRO A 33 -14.16 -16.39 -5.19
C PRO A 33 -13.03 -15.58 -4.57
N ASP A 34 -11.99 -15.29 -5.36
CA ASP A 34 -10.86 -14.46 -4.92
C ASP A 34 -11.29 -13.04 -4.51
N VAL A 35 -12.32 -12.51 -5.17
CA VAL A 35 -12.82 -11.15 -4.95
C VAL A 35 -14.34 -11.16 -4.90
N VAL A 36 -14.89 -10.75 -3.77
CA VAL A 36 -16.34 -10.56 -3.60
C VAL A 36 -16.61 -9.07 -3.50
N LYS A 37 -17.25 -8.53 -4.54
CA LYS A 37 -17.73 -7.15 -4.55
C LYS A 37 -19.13 -7.09 -3.96
N LEU A 38 -19.30 -6.25 -2.95
CA LEU A 38 -20.61 -5.78 -2.49
C LEU A 38 -20.80 -4.33 -2.94
N LEU A 39 -21.73 -3.61 -2.30
CA LEU A 39 -22.07 -2.21 -2.62
C LEU A 39 -20.85 -1.27 -2.43
N ASP A 40 -20.51 -0.95 -1.18
CA ASP A 40 -19.46 0.04 -0.86
C ASP A 40 -18.13 -0.59 -0.38
N MET A 41 -18.05 -1.92 -0.44
CA MET A 41 -16.91 -2.68 0.08
C MET A 41 -16.57 -3.88 -0.78
N VAL A 42 -15.28 -4.22 -0.77
CA VAL A 42 -14.71 -5.34 -1.50
C VAL A 42 -14.03 -6.26 -0.52
N LEU A 43 -14.40 -7.54 -0.52
CA LEU A 43 -13.70 -8.58 0.21
C LEU A 43 -12.67 -9.22 -0.72
N VAL A 44 -11.44 -9.29 -0.24
CA VAL A 44 -10.29 -9.79 -0.98
C VAL A 44 -9.74 -10.99 -0.23
N LEU A 45 -9.70 -12.13 -0.89
CA LEU A 45 -9.12 -13.35 -0.36
C LEU A 45 -7.61 -13.18 -0.17
N ASN A 46 -7.10 -13.67 0.98
CA ASN A 46 -5.66 -13.74 1.22
C ASN A 46 -5.01 -14.80 0.30
N ASN A 47 -3.72 -14.64 0.01
CA ASN A 47 -2.97 -15.63 -0.77
C ASN A 47 -2.95 -17.03 -0.11
N ARG A 48 -3.05 -17.08 1.23
CA ARG A 48 -3.17 -18.32 2.00
C ARG A 48 -4.56 -18.96 1.95
N LYS A 49 -5.55 -18.25 1.40
CA LYS A 49 -6.97 -18.66 1.31
C LYS A 49 -7.63 -18.96 2.66
N ASP A 50 -7.13 -18.35 3.74
CA ASP A 50 -7.56 -18.55 5.12
C ASP A 50 -8.56 -17.48 5.62
N ALA A 51 -8.46 -16.27 5.09
CA ALA A 51 -9.28 -15.14 5.49
C ALA A 51 -9.53 -14.17 4.34
N TYR A 52 -10.55 -13.33 4.51
CA TYR A 52 -10.85 -12.24 3.61
C TYR A 52 -10.67 -10.89 4.28
N TYR A 53 -10.00 -10.00 3.56
CA TYR A 53 -9.81 -8.61 3.97
C TYR A 53 -10.93 -7.73 3.42
N ILE A 54 -11.60 -6.99 4.29
CA ILE A 54 -12.58 -5.98 3.90
C ILE A 54 -11.84 -4.72 3.51
N THR A 55 -12.11 -4.25 2.30
CA THR A 55 -11.56 -3.02 1.75
C THR A 55 -12.69 -2.04 1.45
N THR A 56 -12.66 -0.89 2.10
CA THR A 56 -13.54 0.24 1.80
C THR A 56 -12.72 1.40 1.24
N ALA A 57 -13.40 2.40 0.69
CA ALA A 57 -12.80 3.64 0.21
C ALA A 57 -11.93 4.36 1.26
N LYS A 58 -12.29 4.25 2.54
CA LYS A 58 -11.63 4.95 3.67
C LYS A 58 -10.58 4.10 4.38
N SER A 59 -10.84 2.81 4.58
CA SER A 59 -10.01 1.93 5.41
C SER A 59 -9.94 0.51 4.86
N CYS A 60 -8.92 -0.25 5.25
CA CYS A 60 -8.79 -1.65 4.89
C CYS A 60 -8.41 -2.46 6.12
N SER A 61 -8.93 -3.68 6.25
CA SER A 61 -8.60 -4.57 7.37
C SER A 61 -7.26 -5.30 7.20
N CYS A 62 -6.51 -5.06 6.12
CA CYS A 62 -5.28 -5.79 5.86
C CYS A 62 -4.13 -5.34 6.80
N PRO A 63 -3.15 -6.22 7.06
CA PRO A 63 -2.01 -5.90 7.92
C PRO A 63 -1.26 -4.63 7.47
N SER A 64 -1.15 -4.39 6.16
CA SER A 64 -0.49 -3.19 5.64
C SER A 64 -1.16 -1.89 6.06
N ALA A 65 -2.49 -1.88 6.21
CA ALA A 65 -3.22 -0.70 6.69
C ALA A 65 -3.06 -0.51 8.21
N ALA A 66 -2.93 -1.60 8.97
CA ALA A 66 -2.64 -1.57 10.39
C ALA A 66 -1.23 -1.02 10.68
N TYR A 67 -0.20 -1.46 9.94
CA TYR A 67 1.18 -1.01 10.14
C TYR A 67 1.47 0.39 9.57
N ARG A 68 0.67 0.88 8.62
CA ARG A 68 0.87 2.18 7.96
C ARG A 68 -0.45 2.96 7.93
N PRO A 69 -0.93 3.46 9.09
CA PRO A 69 -2.17 4.21 9.15
C PRO A 69 -2.08 5.47 8.27
N GLY A 70 -3.20 5.85 7.64
CA GLY A 70 -3.29 7.02 6.75
C GLY A 70 -2.75 6.82 5.33
N GLN A 71 -2.01 5.73 5.06
CA GLN A 71 -1.52 5.40 3.72
C GLN A 71 -2.44 4.38 3.04
N LYS A 72 -2.76 4.61 1.76
CA LYS A 72 -3.57 3.66 0.98
C LYS A 72 -2.81 2.36 0.76
N CYS A 73 -3.39 1.24 1.20
CA CYS A 73 -2.83 -0.09 0.96
C CYS A 73 -3.00 -0.54 -0.50
N LYS A 74 -2.32 -1.64 -0.88
CA LYS A 74 -2.42 -2.24 -2.22
C LYS A 74 -3.87 -2.57 -2.61
N HIS A 75 -4.69 -3.03 -1.67
CA HIS A 75 -6.10 -3.37 -1.93
C HIS A 75 -6.91 -2.12 -2.29
N GLN A 76 -6.78 -1.04 -1.51
CA GLN A 76 -7.48 0.22 -1.78
C GLN A 76 -7.07 0.82 -3.13
N ARG A 77 -5.78 0.80 -3.46
CA ARG A 77 -5.31 1.30 -4.77
C ARG A 77 -5.87 0.49 -5.94
N ARG A 78 -6.05 -0.82 -5.78
CA ARG A 78 -6.56 -1.72 -6.82
C ARG A 78 -8.07 -1.57 -7.05
N TYR A 79 -8.85 -1.46 -5.97
CA TYR A 79 -10.32 -1.49 -6.06
C TYR A 79 -10.97 -0.10 -5.94
N PHE A 80 -10.26 0.89 -5.41
CA PHE A 80 -10.74 2.27 -5.23
C PHE A 80 -9.70 3.29 -5.74
N PRO A 81 -9.40 3.30 -7.06
CA PRO A 81 -8.36 4.16 -7.64
C PRO A 81 -8.71 5.66 -7.59
N GLY A 82 -9.99 6.03 -7.47
CA GLY A 82 -10.48 7.42 -7.54
C GLY A 82 -10.47 8.21 -6.23
N THR A 83 -10.23 7.59 -5.07
CA THR A 83 -10.30 8.29 -3.77
C THR A 83 -9.03 9.10 -3.47
N ASN A 84 -8.32 9.59 -4.49
CA ASN A 84 -6.99 10.17 -4.36
C ASN A 84 -7.02 11.55 -3.70
N ALA A 85 -7.10 11.55 -2.37
CA ALA A 85 -6.50 12.58 -1.55
C ALA A 85 -6.19 12.02 -0.15
N PRO A 86 -5.07 11.31 0.05
CA PRO A 86 -4.28 11.62 1.24
C PRO A 86 -3.74 13.03 1.00
N GLY A 87 -4.14 13.98 1.83
CA GLY A 87 -3.47 15.26 1.92
C GLY A 87 -1.97 14.98 1.93
N ARG A 88 -1.26 15.57 0.99
CA ARG A 88 0.15 15.83 1.20
C ARG A 88 0.14 16.68 2.46
N VAL A 89 0.33 16.06 3.63
CA VAL A 89 1.08 16.75 4.66
C VAL A 89 2.35 17.09 3.91
N ALA A 90 2.46 18.35 3.49
CA ALA A 90 3.73 18.91 3.11
C ALA A 90 4.66 18.41 4.20
N ALA A 91 5.63 17.58 3.82
CA ALA A 91 6.70 17.28 4.72
C ALA A 91 7.23 18.65 5.10
N GLU A 92 6.89 19.10 6.29
CA GLU A 92 7.59 20.15 6.99
C GLU A 92 9.01 19.67 6.89
N THR A 93 9.77 20.38 6.06
CA THR A 93 11.16 20.10 5.77
C THR A 93 11.81 19.86 7.11
N SER A 94 12.13 18.60 7.37
CA SER A 94 12.78 18.21 8.60
C SER A 94 13.99 19.10 8.76
N ASP A 95 14.22 19.59 9.98
CA ASP A 95 15.46 20.21 10.45
C ASP A 95 16.63 19.21 10.30
N SER A 96 16.94 18.86 9.06
CA SER A 96 18.09 18.08 8.69
C SER A 96 19.22 19.06 8.46
N ILE A 97 20.22 19.00 9.34
CA ILE A 97 21.51 19.67 9.17
C ILE A 97 22.22 19.18 7.88
N ARG A 98 21.73 18.10 7.25
CA ARG A 98 22.33 17.54 6.03
C ARG A 98 21.97 18.42 4.84
N PRO A 99 22.95 19.01 4.14
CA PRO A 99 22.68 19.81 2.95
C PRO A 99 22.03 18.91 1.89
N GLY A 100 20.96 19.40 1.26
CA GLY A 100 20.13 18.69 0.28
C GLY A 100 20.79 18.42 -1.08
N GLY A 101 22.10 18.18 -1.11
CA GLY A 101 22.86 17.90 -2.31
C GLY A 101 23.37 16.47 -2.35
N LYS A 102 23.29 15.81 -3.51
CA LYS A 102 24.05 14.60 -3.80
C LYS A 102 25.54 14.96 -3.83
N TRP A 103 26.39 14.14 -3.20
CA TRP A 103 27.85 14.32 -3.26
C TRP A 103 28.33 14.35 -4.73
N PRO A 104 29.35 15.15 -5.06
CA PRO A 104 29.96 15.11 -6.38
C PRO A 104 30.45 13.68 -6.65
N GLY A 105 29.91 13.04 -7.69
CA GLY A 105 30.11 11.61 -7.99
C GLY A 105 28.87 10.72 -7.79
N GLY A 106 27.77 11.26 -7.24
CA GLY A 106 26.45 10.60 -7.28
C GLY A 106 26.24 9.45 -6.28
N PHE A 107 27.16 9.24 -5.33
CA PHE A 107 27.02 8.20 -4.30
C PHE A 107 27.21 8.80 -2.89
N ASN A 108 26.29 8.52 -1.98
CA ASN A 108 26.33 8.98 -0.57
C ASN A 108 27.39 8.17 0.21
N GLY A 109 28.67 8.51 0.06
CA GLY A 109 29.80 7.91 0.80
C GLY A 109 31.15 8.49 0.40
N PRO A 110 32.22 8.27 1.20
CA PRO A 110 33.55 8.85 0.97
C PRO A 110 34.11 8.48 -0.41
N VAL A 111 34.79 9.43 -1.05
CA VAL A 111 35.20 9.36 -2.45
C VAL A 111 36.60 8.75 -2.59
N ASP A 112 36.74 7.67 -3.37
CA ASP A 112 38.03 7.03 -3.66
C ASP A 112 38.82 7.81 -4.73
N ILE A 113 39.91 8.45 -4.31
CA ILE A 113 40.79 9.30 -5.14
C ILE A 113 41.35 8.57 -6.38
N ASP A 114 41.56 7.26 -6.30
CA ASP A 114 42.11 6.47 -7.41
C ASP A 114 41.11 6.35 -8.58
N THR A 115 39.81 6.37 -8.29
CA THR A 115 38.77 6.33 -9.33
C THR A 115 38.62 7.66 -10.08
N ILE A 116 38.92 8.78 -9.41
CA ILE A 116 38.98 10.10 -10.04
C ILE A 116 40.18 10.18 -10.96
N LYS A 117 41.36 9.75 -10.49
CA LYS A 117 42.59 9.75 -11.29
C LYS A 117 42.47 8.88 -12.55
N ALA A 118 41.81 7.73 -12.42
CA ALA A 118 41.52 6.84 -13.55
C ALA A 118 40.60 7.50 -14.59
N LYS A 119 39.54 8.18 -14.16
CA LYS A 119 38.65 8.93 -15.08
C LYS A 119 39.37 10.09 -15.76
N THR A 120 40.15 10.88 -15.02
CA THR A 120 40.95 11.97 -15.60
C THR A 120 42.02 11.47 -16.57
N ALA A 121 42.56 10.27 -16.37
CA ALA A 121 43.54 9.67 -17.28
C ALA A 121 42.92 9.11 -18.57
N ILE A 122 41.64 8.72 -18.52
CA ILE A 122 40.88 8.29 -19.71
C ILE A 122 40.49 9.52 -20.53
N ASP A 123 39.97 10.58 -19.88
CA ASP A 123 39.59 11.82 -20.55
C ASP A 123 40.79 12.54 -21.20
N GLN A 124 42.01 12.38 -20.66
CA GLN A 124 43.25 12.91 -21.25
C GLN A 124 43.81 12.09 -22.42
N LYS A 125 43.34 10.86 -22.62
CA LYS A 125 43.72 10.02 -23.77
C LYS A 125 42.83 10.23 -24.99
N GLU A 126 41.70 10.93 -24.82
CA GLU A 126 40.72 11.20 -25.88
C GLU A 126 40.78 12.65 -26.39
N ALA A 127 41.83 13.41 -26.03
CA ALA A 127 42.10 14.79 -26.49
C ALA A 127 43.37 14.90 -27.35
#